data_AF-A0A6A5HTT8-F1
#
_entry.id   AF-A0A6A5HTT8-F1
#
_cell.length_a   1.000
_cell.length_b   1.000
_cell.length_c   1.000
_cell.angle_alpha   90.00
_cell.angle_beta   90.00
_cell.angle_gamma   90.00
#
_symmetry.space_group_name_H-M   'P 1'
#
loop_
_entity.id
_entity.type
_entity.pdbx_description
1 polymer ?
#
loop_
_entity_poly.entity_id
_entity_poly.type
_entity_poly.pdbx_seq_one_letter_code
_entity_poly.pdbx_strand_id
1 'polypeptide(L)'
;MELPLVAFRNVADFWDPIEQYQLSKLSKKSKATMKLAIKKRSSQLILAPPLKVNFNYSVTGSYHFHQPVYINYGLGNHPRFSPGFLDRCFQTVNDLKDLFNSEFRRIHFFPNHLSWEDLYRIVNWINRDESLPSIPVMTMATIKDNGMFFKILMENLEKNLRNFTIWGMERGQKSLKIRHNFEIEELCVNDTSSLDVDAFTSLKFNRAYLRGVDIQSEEINEILMSWKMGRFGEKMESITVEKKGLIDLRVLLIGLEVELRDPRITKRSWPLPDGTPGWLYGGIDVKGVNEKTATIWLYSYQTANEDDPIPEGMIQEYERSQGNLNQIAWDDEDPMRDAIITITFE
;
A
#
# COMPACT_ATOMS: atom_id res chain seq x y z
N MET A 1 7.89 48.48 -21.47
CA MET A 1 7.80 48.50 -20.00
C MET A 1 8.01 47.08 -19.52
N GLU A 2 9.23 46.74 -19.12
CA GLU A 2 9.53 45.45 -18.50
C GLU A 2 9.21 45.60 -17.01
N LEU A 3 8.20 44.88 -16.51
CA LEU A 3 8.06 44.70 -15.07
C LEU A 3 9.39 44.13 -14.55
N PRO A 4 10.10 44.79 -13.63
CA PRO A 4 11.34 44.25 -13.07
C PRO A 4 11.03 42.87 -12.52
N LEU A 5 11.77 41.84 -12.96
CA LEU A 5 11.53 40.44 -12.59
C LEU A 5 11.40 40.25 -11.07
N VAL A 6 12.08 41.09 -10.29
CA VAL A 6 11.99 41.15 -8.82
C VAL A 6 10.58 41.53 -8.35
N ALA A 7 9.98 42.58 -8.90
CA ALA A 7 8.61 42.97 -8.56
C ALA A 7 7.62 41.87 -8.98
N PHE A 8 7.82 41.27 -10.15
CA PHE A 8 6.97 40.19 -10.64
C PHE A 8 7.06 38.93 -9.77
N ARG A 9 8.26 38.55 -9.31
CA ARG A 9 8.48 37.47 -8.34
C ARG A 9 7.71 37.69 -7.04
N ASN A 10 7.83 38.89 -6.48
CA ASN A 10 7.15 39.24 -5.23
C ASN A 10 5.63 39.14 -5.38
N VAL A 11 5.06 39.59 -6.51
CA VAL A 11 3.61 39.47 -6.76
C VAL A 11 3.22 38.01 -6.99
N ALA A 12 3.98 37.27 -7.80
CA ALA A 12 3.71 35.87 -8.11
C ALA A 12 3.71 34.99 -6.85
N ASP A 13 4.54 35.29 -5.85
CA ASP A 13 4.58 34.57 -4.57
C ASP A 13 3.27 34.63 -3.77
N PHE A 14 2.39 35.60 -4.05
CA PHE A 14 1.05 35.72 -3.45
C PHE A 14 -0.07 35.12 -4.30
N TRP A 15 0.20 34.82 -5.57
CA TRP A 15 -0.78 34.17 -6.43
C TRP A 15 -0.93 32.70 -6.07
N ASP A 16 -2.14 32.21 -6.21
CA ASP A 16 -2.36 30.78 -6.05
C ASP A 16 -1.79 30.00 -7.26
N PRO A 17 -1.43 28.72 -7.09
CA PRO A 17 -0.89 27.91 -8.17
C PRO A 17 -1.83 27.72 -9.37
N ILE A 18 -3.15 27.86 -9.21
CA ILE A 18 -4.11 27.79 -10.31
C ILE A 18 -3.98 29.05 -11.17
N GLU A 19 -3.93 30.24 -10.58
CA GLU A 19 -3.71 31.49 -11.30
C GLU A 19 -2.39 31.48 -12.06
N GLN A 20 -1.32 31.05 -11.39
CA GLN A 20 0.00 30.90 -12.00
C GLN A 20 -0.03 29.91 -13.17
N TYR A 21 -0.74 28.79 -13.01
CA TYR A 21 -0.97 27.82 -14.07
C TYR A 21 -1.72 28.43 -15.26
N GLN A 22 -2.87 29.08 -15.03
CA GLN A 22 -3.67 29.69 -16.10
C GLN A 22 -2.87 30.75 -16.87
N LEU A 23 -2.13 31.60 -16.17
CA LEU A 23 -1.28 32.60 -16.81
C LEU A 23 -0.17 31.97 -17.66
N SER A 24 0.40 30.85 -17.20
CA SER A 24 1.40 30.10 -17.95
C SER A 24 0.85 29.53 -19.27
N LYS A 25 -0.47 29.31 -19.38
CA LYS A 25 -1.12 28.79 -20.59
C LYS A 25 -1.35 29.85 -21.67
N LEU A 26 -1.25 31.15 -21.36
CA LEU A 26 -1.58 32.22 -22.32
C LEU A 26 -0.56 32.33 -23.47
N SER A 27 0.73 32.13 -23.20
CA SER A 27 1.77 32.19 -24.25
C SER A 27 3.07 31.51 -23.80
N LYS A 28 3.95 31.17 -24.77
CA LYS A 28 5.30 30.67 -24.47
C LYS A 28 6.11 31.67 -23.61
N LYS A 29 5.94 32.97 -23.86
CA LYS A 29 6.59 34.04 -23.08
C LYS A 29 6.06 34.06 -21.65
N SER A 30 4.74 34.01 -21.47
CA SER A 30 4.11 33.94 -20.14
C SER A 30 4.59 32.72 -19.35
N LYS A 31 4.66 31.54 -19.98
CA LYS A 31 5.19 30.32 -19.37
C LYS A 31 6.64 30.49 -18.91
N ALA A 32 7.51 31.02 -19.77
CA ALA A 32 8.91 31.25 -19.44
C ALA A 32 9.09 32.25 -18.30
N THR A 33 8.36 33.37 -18.33
CA THR A 33 8.37 34.36 -17.25
C THR A 33 7.85 33.73 -15.95
N MET A 34 6.80 32.90 -16.01
CA MET A 34 6.28 32.26 -14.80
C MET A 34 7.26 31.29 -14.17
N LYS A 35 7.94 30.46 -14.97
CA LYS A 35 8.99 29.57 -14.45
C LYS A 35 10.11 30.33 -13.73
N LEU A 36 10.46 31.53 -14.22
CA LEU A 36 11.47 32.39 -13.60
C LEU A 36 10.97 33.11 -12.34
N ALA A 37 9.65 33.27 -12.21
CA ALA A 37 8.99 33.99 -11.14
C ALA A 37 8.59 33.09 -9.97
N ILE A 38 8.17 31.86 -10.26
CA ILE A 38 7.75 30.87 -9.26
C ILE A 38 8.94 30.50 -8.39
N LYS A 39 8.79 30.71 -7.09
CA LYS A 39 9.74 30.21 -6.11
C LYS A 39 9.68 28.69 -6.11
N LYS A 40 10.85 28.04 -6.24
CA LYS A 40 10.95 26.59 -6.11
C LYS A 40 10.61 26.21 -4.67
N ARG A 41 9.50 25.50 -4.51
CA ARG A 41 9.03 24.95 -3.22
C ARG A 41 8.70 23.48 -3.44
N SER A 42 8.76 22.69 -2.38
CA SER A 42 8.33 21.30 -2.47
C SER A 42 6.86 21.26 -2.91
N SER A 43 6.59 20.49 -3.96
CA SER A 43 5.27 20.38 -4.53
C SER A 43 5.00 18.95 -4.98
N GLN A 44 3.80 18.48 -4.68
CA GLN A 44 3.44 17.08 -4.76
C GLN A 44 2.17 16.90 -5.59
N LEU A 45 2.21 15.94 -6.50
CA LEU A 45 1.11 15.61 -7.39
C LEU A 45 0.38 14.35 -6.92
N ILE A 46 -0.95 14.42 -6.95
CA ILE A 46 -1.84 13.28 -6.79
C ILE A 46 -2.68 13.16 -8.05
N LEU A 47 -2.48 12.08 -8.80
CA LEU A 47 -3.33 11.73 -9.93
C LEU A 47 -4.43 10.80 -9.43
N ALA A 48 -5.69 11.22 -9.53
CA ALA A 48 -6.84 10.43 -9.12
C ALA A 48 -7.86 10.38 -10.28
N PRO A 49 -7.52 9.71 -11.40
CA PRO A 49 -8.39 9.66 -12.55
C PRO A 49 -9.59 8.77 -12.25
N PRO A 50 -10.78 9.13 -12.75
CA PRO A 50 -11.09 10.26 -13.62
C PRO A 50 -11.61 11.49 -12.87
N LEU A 51 -11.34 11.60 -11.57
CA LEU A 51 -11.97 12.65 -10.75
C LEU A 51 -11.19 13.96 -10.79
N LYS A 52 -9.86 13.93 -10.60
CA LYS A 52 -9.06 15.16 -10.47
C LYS A 52 -7.54 14.92 -10.48
N VAL A 53 -6.82 16.01 -10.73
CA VAL A 53 -5.40 16.16 -10.38
C VAL A 53 -5.32 17.07 -9.17
N ASN A 54 -4.80 16.57 -8.05
CA ASN A 54 -4.53 17.41 -6.87
C ASN A 54 -3.07 17.82 -6.85
N PHE A 55 -2.83 19.08 -6.52
CA PHE A 55 -1.53 19.69 -6.42
C PHE A 55 -1.36 20.24 -5.00
N ASN A 56 -0.46 19.64 -4.23
CA ASN A 56 -0.16 20.09 -2.88
C ASN A 56 1.09 20.98 -2.95
N TYR A 57 0.95 22.25 -2.57
CA TYR A 57 2.04 23.22 -2.56
C TYR A 57 2.34 23.62 -1.12
N SER A 58 3.55 23.26 -0.65
CA SER A 58 4.00 23.14 0.76
C SER A 58 3.80 24.34 1.71
N VAL A 59 3.15 25.42 1.28
CA VAL A 59 2.91 26.62 2.10
C VAL A 59 1.47 27.13 1.99
N THR A 60 0.78 26.85 0.89
CA THR A 60 -0.49 27.52 0.57
C THR A 60 -1.69 26.58 0.48
N GLY A 61 -1.46 25.26 0.53
CA GLY A 61 -2.52 24.26 0.68
C GLY A 61 -2.61 23.29 -0.50
N SER A 62 -3.79 22.66 -0.61
CA SER A 62 -4.12 21.67 -1.65
C SER A 62 -4.99 22.33 -2.73
N TYR A 63 -4.56 22.22 -3.98
CA TYR A 63 -5.24 22.80 -5.14
C TYR A 63 -5.81 21.70 -6.02
N HIS A 64 -7.05 21.89 -6.47
CA HIS A 64 -7.78 20.91 -7.25
C HIS A 64 -7.93 21.38 -8.69
N PHE A 65 -7.16 20.77 -9.59
CA PHE A 65 -7.32 20.99 -11.03
C PHE A 65 -8.42 20.06 -11.54
N HIS A 66 -9.65 20.56 -11.49
CA HIS A 66 -10.82 19.87 -12.03
C HIS A 66 -10.77 19.90 -13.54
N GLN A 67 -10.88 18.72 -14.16
CA GLN A 67 -11.10 18.61 -15.58
C GLN A 67 -12.61 18.54 -15.84
N PRO A 68 -13.15 19.17 -16.90
CA PRO A 68 -14.57 19.07 -17.21
C PRO A 68 -14.96 17.61 -17.39
N VAL A 69 -15.89 17.15 -16.56
CA VAL A 69 -16.46 15.80 -16.62
C VAL A 69 -17.88 15.92 -17.14
N TYR A 70 -18.14 15.34 -18.31
CA TYR A 70 -19.50 15.01 -18.73
C TYR A 70 -19.71 13.53 -18.45
N ILE A 71 -20.56 13.20 -17.48
CA ILE A 71 -20.92 11.82 -17.17
C ILE A 71 -22.08 11.44 -18.08
N ASN A 72 -21.83 10.56 -19.04
CA ASN A 72 -22.91 9.95 -19.82
C ASN A 72 -23.22 8.55 -19.26
N TYR A 73 -24.42 8.39 -18.68
CA TYR A 73 -24.95 7.10 -18.24
C TYR A 73 -25.57 6.35 -19.43
N GLY A 74 -24.75 5.93 -20.39
CA GLY A 74 -25.18 5.07 -21.50
C GLY A 74 -25.37 3.60 -21.08
N LEU A 75 -25.95 2.79 -21.97
CA LEU A 75 -26.39 1.37 -21.83
C LEU A 75 -25.32 0.32 -21.40
N GLY A 76 -24.18 0.73 -20.86
CA GLY A 76 -23.23 -0.15 -20.18
C GLY A 76 -22.87 0.49 -18.84
N ASN A 77 -22.82 -0.32 -17.78
CA ASN A 77 -22.78 0.05 -16.36
C ASN A 77 -21.61 0.96 -15.87
N HIS A 78 -20.90 1.68 -16.75
CA HIS A 78 -19.79 2.56 -16.37
C HIS A 78 -19.98 3.99 -16.90
N PRO A 79 -19.77 5.02 -16.06
CA PRO A 79 -19.80 6.41 -16.49
C PRO A 79 -18.71 6.64 -17.55
N ARG A 80 -19.09 7.09 -18.75
CA ARG A 80 -18.13 7.51 -19.76
C ARG A 80 -17.84 9.00 -19.60
N PHE A 81 -16.56 9.34 -19.49
CA PHE A 81 -16.07 10.72 -19.42
C PHE A 81 -16.08 11.36 -20.80
N SER A 82 -16.04 12.70 -20.82
CA SER A 82 -15.90 13.44 -22.06
C SER A 82 -14.66 12.98 -22.85
N PRO A 83 -14.72 12.93 -24.19
CA PRO A 83 -13.54 12.67 -25.01
C PRO A 83 -12.35 13.57 -24.62
N GLY A 84 -11.16 12.98 -24.62
CA GLY A 84 -9.91 13.66 -24.27
C GLY A 84 -9.75 14.03 -22.80
N PHE A 85 -10.61 13.54 -21.90
CA PHE A 85 -10.50 13.80 -20.45
C PHE A 85 -9.13 13.40 -19.91
N LEU A 86 -8.69 12.16 -20.16
CA LEU A 86 -7.40 11.66 -19.71
C LEU A 86 -6.24 12.46 -20.30
N ASP A 87 -6.32 12.84 -21.57
CA ASP A 87 -5.28 13.66 -22.22
C ASP A 87 -5.13 15.02 -21.53
N ARG A 88 -6.24 15.64 -21.11
CA ARG A 88 -6.18 16.87 -20.33
C ARG A 88 -5.59 16.65 -18.93
N CYS A 89 -5.93 15.56 -18.24
CA CYS A 89 -5.30 15.21 -16.97
C CYS A 89 -3.78 15.04 -17.14
N PHE A 90 -3.33 14.27 -18.13
CA PHE A 90 -1.92 14.04 -18.43
C PHE A 90 -1.20 15.34 -18.77
N GLN A 91 -1.82 16.20 -19.60
CA GLN A 91 -1.28 17.51 -19.93
C GLN A 91 -1.14 18.40 -18.70
N THR A 92 -2.14 18.42 -17.81
CA THR A 92 -2.07 19.17 -16.56
C THR A 92 -0.94 18.65 -15.67
N VAL A 93 -0.79 17.34 -15.51
CA VAL A 93 0.33 16.78 -14.74
C VAL A 93 1.67 17.21 -15.35
N ASN A 94 1.85 17.06 -16.66
CA ASN A 94 3.08 17.43 -17.34
C ASN A 94 3.39 18.92 -17.22
N ASP A 95 2.38 19.78 -17.35
CA ASP A 95 2.54 21.22 -17.18
C ASP A 95 2.92 21.58 -15.73
N LEU A 96 2.32 20.92 -14.73
CA LEU A 96 2.62 21.16 -13.31
C LEU A 96 4.02 20.67 -12.93
N LYS A 97 4.45 19.52 -13.46
CA LYS A 97 5.85 19.05 -13.33
C LYS A 97 6.81 20.09 -13.90
N ASP A 98 6.53 20.56 -15.11
CA ASP A 98 7.37 21.50 -15.84
C ASP A 98 7.41 22.91 -15.21
N LEU A 99 6.28 23.36 -14.63
CA LEU A 99 6.15 24.71 -14.07
C LEU A 99 6.66 24.81 -12.63
N PHE A 100 6.39 23.80 -11.81
CA PHE A 100 6.67 23.82 -10.36
C PHE A 100 7.79 22.86 -9.93
N ASN A 101 8.36 22.10 -10.86
CA ASN A 101 9.29 21.00 -10.55
C ASN A 101 8.67 20.00 -9.56
N SER A 102 7.42 19.63 -9.84
CA SER A 102 6.60 18.79 -8.97
C SER A 102 6.96 17.32 -9.10
N GLU A 103 6.86 16.59 -8.00
CA GLU A 103 7.02 15.14 -7.98
C GLU A 103 5.71 14.43 -7.69
N PHE A 104 5.57 13.19 -8.14
CA PHE A 104 4.43 12.38 -7.76
C PHE A 104 4.49 12.03 -6.28
N ARG A 105 3.38 12.23 -5.58
CA ARG A 105 3.16 11.65 -4.26
C ARG A 105 2.31 10.40 -4.34
N ARG A 106 1.25 10.43 -5.15
CA ARG A 106 0.26 9.35 -5.17
C ARG A 106 -0.43 9.19 -6.52
N ILE A 107 -0.73 7.96 -6.88
CA ILE A 107 -1.68 7.61 -7.94
C ILE A 107 -2.84 6.84 -7.30
N HIS A 108 -4.08 7.27 -7.56
CA HIS A 108 -5.28 6.71 -6.95
C HIS A 108 -6.24 6.21 -8.04
N PHE A 109 -6.56 4.92 -8.02
CA PHE A 109 -7.48 4.30 -8.95
C PHE A 109 -8.87 4.13 -8.32
N PHE A 110 -9.90 4.51 -9.09
CA PHE A 110 -11.29 4.19 -8.81
C PHE A 110 -11.79 3.19 -9.87
N PRO A 111 -11.70 1.87 -9.63
CA PRO A 111 -12.07 0.86 -10.63
C PRO A 111 -13.47 1.07 -11.23
N ASN A 112 -14.45 1.41 -10.39
CA ASN A 112 -15.85 1.62 -10.79
C ASN A 112 -16.07 2.83 -11.73
N HIS A 113 -15.06 3.67 -11.90
CA HIS A 113 -15.11 4.86 -12.74
C HIS A 113 -14.19 4.77 -13.96
N LEU A 114 -13.54 3.65 -14.22
CA LEU A 114 -12.60 3.55 -15.34
C LEU A 114 -13.01 2.41 -16.27
N SER A 115 -13.02 2.67 -17.57
CA SER A 115 -13.11 1.59 -18.56
C SER A 115 -11.76 0.87 -18.69
N TRP A 116 -11.78 -0.31 -19.31
CA TRP A 116 -10.55 -1.04 -19.65
C TRP A 116 -9.59 -0.20 -20.50
N GLU A 117 -10.14 0.52 -21.49
CA GLU A 117 -9.37 1.42 -22.34
C GLU A 117 -8.71 2.55 -21.53
N ASP A 118 -9.45 3.14 -20.58
CA ASP A 118 -8.91 4.17 -19.70
C ASP A 118 -7.76 3.63 -18.85
N LEU A 119 -7.90 2.44 -18.27
CA LEU A 119 -6.85 1.77 -17.50
C LEU A 119 -5.58 1.57 -18.34
N TYR A 120 -5.70 1.00 -19.54
CA TYR A 120 -4.54 0.80 -20.42
C TYR A 120 -3.86 2.12 -20.78
N ARG A 121 -4.63 3.18 -21.06
CA ARG A 121 -4.08 4.50 -21.37
C ARG A 121 -3.32 5.10 -20.19
N ILE A 122 -3.88 4.98 -18.97
CA ILE A 122 -3.24 5.47 -17.74
C ILE A 122 -1.95 4.69 -17.47
N VAL A 123 -1.97 3.36 -17.53
CA VAL A 123 -0.79 2.52 -17.30
C VAL A 123 0.31 2.80 -18.32
N ASN A 124 -0.04 2.86 -19.61
CA ASN A 124 0.92 3.21 -20.66
C ASN A 124 1.54 4.59 -20.45
N TRP A 125 0.75 5.56 -19.98
CA TRP A 125 1.26 6.90 -19.68
C TRP A 125 2.22 6.90 -18.48
N ILE A 126 1.89 6.16 -17.41
CA ILE A 126 2.75 5.99 -16.24
C ILE A 126 4.08 5.31 -16.61
N ASN A 127 4.02 4.21 -17.38
CA ASN A 127 5.22 3.46 -17.76
C ASN A 127 6.20 4.30 -18.59
N ARG A 128 5.68 5.17 -19.47
CA ARG A 128 6.46 6.08 -20.32
C ARG A 128 7.06 7.29 -19.58
N ASP A 129 6.68 7.53 -18.34
CA ASP A 129 7.18 8.65 -17.56
C ASP A 129 8.58 8.32 -17.00
N GLU A 130 9.62 8.80 -17.69
CA GLU A 130 11.02 8.62 -17.28
C GLU A 130 11.35 9.36 -15.98
N SER A 131 10.63 10.45 -15.67
CA SER A 131 10.80 11.18 -14.41
C SER A 131 10.23 10.43 -13.19
N LEU A 132 9.53 9.32 -13.42
CA LEU A 132 8.94 8.48 -12.39
C LEU A 132 9.61 7.09 -12.39
N PRO A 133 10.78 6.93 -11.73
CA PRO A 133 11.48 5.64 -11.69
C PRO A 133 10.74 4.58 -10.85
N SER A 134 10.03 5.02 -9.81
CA SER A 134 9.17 4.19 -8.95
C SER A 134 7.95 5.01 -8.52
N ILE A 135 6.83 4.36 -8.25
CA ILE A 135 5.61 5.01 -7.79
C ILE A 135 5.64 5.10 -6.26
N PRO A 136 5.64 6.31 -5.66
CA PRO A 136 5.79 6.44 -4.21
C PRO A 136 4.59 5.90 -3.43
N VAL A 137 3.38 6.19 -3.90
CA VAL A 137 2.15 5.66 -3.31
C VAL A 137 1.17 5.34 -4.42
N MET A 138 0.67 4.11 -4.43
CA MET A 138 -0.47 3.69 -5.22
C MET A 138 -1.63 3.36 -4.27
N THR A 139 -2.84 3.72 -4.68
CA THR A 139 -4.05 3.46 -3.91
C THR A 139 -5.13 2.97 -4.85
N MET A 140 -5.89 1.95 -4.46
CA MET A 140 -6.98 1.38 -5.25
C MET A 140 -8.23 1.23 -4.40
N ALA A 141 -9.28 1.97 -4.74
CA ALA A 141 -10.59 1.84 -4.09
C ALA A 141 -11.22 0.46 -4.33
N THR A 142 -12.24 0.11 -3.54
CA THR A 142 -12.93 -1.19 -3.52
C THR A 142 -13.10 -1.84 -4.88
N ILE A 143 -12.57 -3.05 -5.01
CA ILE A 143 -12.66 -3.88 -6.20
C ILE A 143 -13.99 -4.66 -6.12
N LYS A 144 -15.08 -4.06 -6.60
CA LYS A 144 -16.35 -4.77 -6.79
C LYS A 144 -16.37 -5.44 -8.16
N ASP A 145 -17.02 -6.59 -8.27
CA ASP A 145 -17.32 -7.27 -9.53
C ASP A 145 -16.11 -7.79 -10.34
N ASN A 146 -15.43 -8.81 -9.78
CA ASN A 146 -14.30 -9.55 -10.38
C ASN A 146 -13.02 -8.71 -10.48
N GLY A 147 -11.98 -9.09 -9.72
CA GLY A 147 -10.69 -8.39 -9.62
C GLY A 147 -9.83 -8.39 -10.90
N MET A 148 -10.45 -8.49 -12.07
CA MET A 148 -9.82 -8.31 -13.36
C MET A 148 -9.21 -6.90 -13.53
N PHE A 149 -9.80 -5.86 -12.92
CA PHE A 149 -9.18 -4.52 -12.89
C PHE A 149 -7.84 -4.55 -12.20
N PHE A 150 -7.82 -5.14 -11.01
CA PHE A 150 -6.61 -5.32 -10.23
C PHE A 150 -5.59 -6.16 -11.00
N LYS A 151 -6.01 -7.30 -11.55
CA LYS A 151 -5.15 -8.15 -12.38
C LYS A 151 -4.54 -7.39 -13.56
N ILE A 152 -5.35 -6.73 -14.38
CA ILE A 152 -4.84 -6.01 -15.56
C ILE A 152 -3.88 -4.89 -15.15
N LEU A 153 -4.18 -4.13 -14.08
CA LEU A 153 -3.26 -3.12 -13.58
C LEU A 153 -1.90 -3.74 -13.23
N MET A 154 -1.91 -4.80 -12.42
CA MET A 154 -0.69 -5.44 -11.94
C MET A 154 0.11 -6.14 -13.06
N GLU A 155 -0.56 -6.72 -14.04
CA GLU A 155 0.14 -7.42 -15.15
C GLU A 155 0.71 -6.46 -16.21
N ASN A 156 0.28 -5.20 -16.25
CA ASN A 156 0.72 -4.22 -17.26
C ASN A 156 1.58 -3.09 -16.69
N LEU A 157 1.65 -2.93 -15.38
CA LEU A 157 2.51 -1.93 -14.76
C LEU A 157 3.97 -2.38 -14.78
N GLU A 158 4.87 -1.46 -15.14
CA GLU A 158 6.32 -1.74 -15.24
C GLU A 158 7.14 -1.06 -14.14
N LYS A 159 6.51 -0.26 -13.29
CA LYS A 159 7.17 0.54 -12.26
C LYS A 159 7.05 -0.12 -10.89
N ASN A 160 8.16 -0.19 -10.15
CA ASN A 160 8.15 -0.59 -8.75
C ASN A 160 7.26 0.32 -7.91
N LEU A 161 6.66 -0.24 -6.86
CA LEU A 161 5.80 0.46 -5.91
C LEU A 161 6.50 0.55 -4.56
N ARG A 162 6.55 1.74 -3.96
CA ARG A 162 6.97 1.85 -2.55
C ARG A 162 5.83 1.51 -1.60
N ASN A 163 4.68 2.14 -1.79
CA ASN A 163 3.51 1.86 -0.97
C ASN A 163 2.32 1.56 -1.87
N PHE A 164 1.61 0.48 -1.59
CA PHE A 164 0.38 0.15 -2.31
C PHE A 164 -0.74 -0.17 -1.33
N THR A 165 -1.79 0.64 -1.33
CA THR A 165 -2.98 0.39 -0.50
C THR A 165 -4.16 -0.06 -1.36
N ILE A 166 -4.75 -1.18 -1.01
CA ILE A 166 -5.94 -1.75 -1.64
C ILE A 166 -7.05 -1.75 -0.60
N TRP A 167 -8.20 -1.17 -0.93
CA TRP A 167 -9.41 -1.31 -0.12
C TRP A 167 -10.28 -2.40 -0.74
N GLY A 168 -10.84 -3.30 0.07
CA GLY A 168 -11.74 -4.37 -0.37
C GLY A 168 -11.14 -5.28 -1.44
N MET A 169 -10.08 -6.01 -1.09
CA MET A 169 -9.46 -7.04 -1.94
C MET A 169 -10.26 -8.35 -1.85
N GLU A 170 -11.53 -8.29 -2.26
CA GLU A 170 -12.47 -9.38 -2.05
C GLU A 170 -12.31 -10.52 -3.07
N ARG A 171 -12.53 -11.75 -2.61
CA ARG A 171 -12.54 -12.96 -3.43
C ARG A 171 -13.62 -12.87 -4.51
N GLY A 172 -13.22 -12.90 -5.78
CA GLY A 172 -14.15 -13.04 -6.90
C GLY A 172 -14.72 -14.46 -7.04
N GLN A 173 -15.58 -14.67 -8.04
CA GLN A 173 -16.09 -16.01 -8.37
C GLN A 173 -14.99 -17.01 -8.80
N LYS A 174 -13.83 -16.51 -9.21
CA LYS A 174 -12.64 -17.28 -9.55
C LYS A 174 -11.46 -16.61 -8.89
N SER A 175 -10.59 -17.42 -8.28
CA SER A 175 -9.36 -16.89 -7.69
C SER A 175 -8.45 -16.32 -8.78
N LEU A 176 -7.76 -15.23 -8.44
CA LEU A 176 -6.99 -14.46 -9.42
C LEU A 176 -5.50 -14.68 -9.23
N LYS A 177 -4.90 -15.48 -10.10
CA LYS A 177 -3.44 -15.51 -10.20
C LYS A 177 -2.95 -14.32 -11.01
N ILE A 178 -2.08 -13.51 -10.40
CA ILE A 178 -1.49 -12.30 -10.99
C ILE A 178 -0.02 -12.57 -11.33
N ARG A 179 0.40 -12.17 -12.53
CA ARG A 179 1.81 -12.26 -12.95
C ARG A 179 2.38 -10.88 -13.20
N HIS A 180 3.25 -10.43 -12.31
CA HIS A 180 3.90 -9.13 -12.44
C HIS A 180 5.41 -9.23 -12.22
N ASN A 181 6.14 -8.26 -12.77
CA ASN A 181 7.60 -8.23 -12.85
C ASN A 181 8.23 -7.07 -12.08
N PHE A 182 7.46 -6.42 -11.21
CA PHE A 182 7.95 -5.34 -10.35
C PHE A 182 7.89 -5.76 -8.88
N GLU A 183 8.45 -4.93 -8.01
CA GLU A 183 8.45 -5.15 -6.58
C GLU A 183 7.57 -4.11 -5.87
N ILE A 184 6.97 -4.54 -4.76
CA ILE A 184 6.18 -3.71 -3.87
C ILE A 184 6.91 -3.66 -2.53
N GLU A 185 7.37 -2.50 -2.08
CA GLU A 185 8.03 -2.43 -0.77
C GLU A 185 7.01 -2.68 0.35
N GLU A 186 5.91 -1.92 0.38
CA GLU A 186 4.85 -2.06 1.38
C GLU A 186 3.47 -2.23 0.74
N LEU A 187 2.77 -3.30 1.11
CA LEU A 187 1.40 -3.59 0.74
C LEU A 187 0.48 -3.38 1.95
N CYS A 188 -0.58 -2.60 1.78
CA CYS A 188 -1.64 -2.45 2.78
C CYS A 188 -2.97 -2.93 2.17
N VAL A 189 -3.61 -3.91 2.78
CA VAL A 189 -4.96 -4.33 2.43
C VAL A 189 -5.89 -3.90 3.57
N ASN A 190 -6.88 -3.08 3.23
CA ASN A 190 -7.81 -2.50 4.18
C ASN A 190 -9.24 -2.97 3.93
N ASP A 191 -10.03 -3.06 5.01
CA ASP A 191 -11.49 -3.19 4.98
C ASP A 191 -11.98 -4.26 4.00
N THR A 192 -11.52 -5.50 4.18
CA THR A 192 -11.79 -6.62 3.28
C THR A 192 -12.53 -7.73 4.00
N SER A 193 -13.70 -8.12 3.50
CA SER A 193 -14.59 -9.11 4.15
C SER A 193 -14.19 -10.57 3.91
N SER A 194 -13.49 -10.86 2.81
CA SER A 194 -12.93 -12.17 2.51
C SER A 194 -11.75 -11.98 1.56
N LEU A 195 -10.55 -12.29 2.02
CA LEU A 195 -9.32 -12.05 1.27
C LEU A 195 -9.24 -13.00 0.06
N ASP A 196 -8.93 -12.46 -1.12
CA ASP A 196 -8.48 -13.31 -2.24
C ASP A 196 -7.03 -13.78 -1.98
N VAL A 197 -6.88 -14.90 -1.25
CA VAL A 197 -5.57 -15.46 -0.88
C VAL A 197 -4.69 -15.80 -2.09
N ASP A 198 -5.27 -16.26 -3.19
CA ASP A 198 -4.53 -16.56 -4.41
C ASP A 198 -3.98 -15.29 -5.06
N ALA A 199 -4.79 -14.21 -5.09
CA ALA A 199 -4.32 -12.92 -5.56
C ALA A 199 -3.23 -12.38 -4.63
N PHE A 200 -3.43 -12.43 -3.32
CA PHE A 200 -2.48 -11.95 -2.32
C PHE A 200 -1.14 -12.68 -2.40
N THR A 201 -1.16 -14.02 -2.45
CA THR A 201 0.03 -14.88 -2.52
C THR A 201 0.75 -14.83 -3.88
N SER A 202 0.15 -14.21 -4.90
CA SER A 202 0.78 -13.96 -6.20
C SER A 202 1.54 -12.63 -6.27
N LEU A 203 1.40 -11.77 -5.25
CA LEU A 203 2.13 -10.51 -5.17
C LEU A 203 3.53 -10.73 -4.60
N LYS A 204 4.47 -9.89 -5.05
CA LYS A 204 5.85 -9.87 -4.53
C LYS A 204 6.02 -8.58 -3.75
N PHE A 205 6.08 -8.70 -2.43
CA PHE A 205 6.23 -7.57 -1.53
C PHE A 205 7.24 -7.82 -0.43
N ASN A 206 7.77 -6.75 0.17
CA ASN A 206 8.64 -6.88 1.33
C ASN A 206 7.81 -6.96 2.61
N ARG A 207 6.87 -6.04 2.81
CA ARG A 207 6.01 -5.98 3.99
C ARG A 207 4.54 -5.91 3.61
N ALA A 208 3.69 -6.61 4.34
CA ALA A 208 2.23 -6.48 4.19
C ALA A 208 1.53 -6.17 5.51
N TYR A 209 0.51 -5.32 5.44
CA TYR A 209 -0.38 -4.96 6.55
C TYR A 209 -1.83 -5.23 6.16
N LEU A 210 -2.50 -6.13 6.88
CA LEU A 210 -3.91 -6.46 6.72
C LEU A 210 -4.70 -5.78 7.84
N ARG A 211 -5.41 -4.68 7.53
CA ARG A 211 -6.13 -3.84 8.52
C ARG A 211 -7.64 -3.92 8.30
N GLY A 212 -8.38 -4.36 9.31
CA GLY A 212 -9.83 -4.59 9.15
C GLY A 212 -10.12 -5.63 8.06
N VAL A 213 -9.24 -6.63 7.91
CA VAL A 213 -9.42 -7.76 7.02
C VAL A 213 -9.94 -8.93 7.84
N ASP A 214 -11.09 -9.48 7.45
CA ASP A 214 -11.60 -10.73 8.02
C ASP A 214 -10.84 -11.89 7.39
N ILE A 215 -9.89 -12.43 8.15
CA ILE A 215 -9.01 -13.52 7.73
C ILE A 215 -9.11 -14.69 8.71
N GLN A 216 -9.35 -15.87 8.16
CA GLN A 216 -9.51 -17.13 8.88
C GLN A 216 -8.16 -17.83 9.10
N SER A 217 -8.12 -18.74 10.05
CA SER A 217 -6.91 -19.50 10.40
C SER A 217 -6.39 -20.31 9.22
N GLU A 218 -7.29 -20.88 8.43
CA GLU A 218 -7.01 -21.61 7.19
C GLU A 218 -6.33 -20.71 6.14
N GLU A 219 -6.79 -19.47 6.00
CA GLU A 219 -6.24 -18.52 5.03
C GLU A 219 -4.82 -18.08 5.44
N ILE A 220 -4.56 -17.91 6.75
CA ILE A 220 -3.20 -17.65 7.26
C ILE A 220 -2.30 -18.88 7.03
N ASN A 221 -2.82 -20.10 7.24
CA ASN A 221 -2.08 -21.32 6.93
C ASN A 221 -1.72 -21.38 5.44
N GLU A 222 -2.65 -21.08 4.53
CA GLU A 222 -2.40 -21.03 3.08
C GLU A 222 -1.32 -20.00 2.71
N ILE A 223 -1.29 -18.84 3.39
CA ILE A 223 -0.23 -17.83 3.24
C ILE A 223 1.12 -18.39 3.69
N LEU A 224 1.20 -18.99 4.88
CA LEU A 224 2.44 -19.58 5.41
C LEU A 224 2.96 -20.72 4.52
N MET A 225 2.07 -21.60 4.06
CA MET A 225 2.39 -22.67 3.11
C MET A 225 2.87 -22.10 1.78
N SER A 226 2.25 -21.03 1.27
CA SER A 226 2.69 -20.33 0.06
C SER A 226 4.07 -19.70 0.21
N TRP A 227 4.38 -19.15 1.39
CA TRP A 227 5.74 -18.70 1.72
C TRP A 227 6.73 -19.85 1.75
N LYS A 228 6.40 -20.97 2.42
CA LYS A 228 7.24 -22.19 2.44
C LYS A 228 7.51 -22.70 1.02
N MET A 229 6.58 -22.52 0.09
CA MET A 229 6.74 -22.85 -1.34
C MET A 229 7.51 -21.78 -2.16
N GLY A 230 7.93 -20.66 -1.55
CA GLY A 230 8.71 -19.61 -2.21
C GLY A 230 7.89 -18.65 -3.09
N ARG A 231 6.56 -18.53 -2.90
CA ARG A 231 5.68 -17.77 -3.82
C ARG A 231 5.80 -16.24 -3.72
N PHE A 232 6.17 -15.70 -2.55
CA PHE A 232 6.22 -14.25 -2.30
C PHE A 232 7.52 -13.56 -2.76
N GLY A 233 8.50 -14.33 -3.25
CA GLY A 233 9.84 -13.82 -3.60
C GLY A 233 10.80 -13.77 -2.41
N GLU A 234 12.04 -13.38 -2.66
CA GLU A 234 13.14 -13.48 -1.69
C GLU A 234 13.19 -12.35 -0.66
N LYS A 235 12.54 -11.21 -0.97
CA LYS A 235 12.57 -9.97 -0.19
C LYS A 235 11.44 -9.85 0.85
N MET A 236 10.58 -10.86 0.98
CA MET A 236 9.52 -10.82 1.98
C MET A 236 10.10 -10.84 3.39
N GLU A 237 9.77 -9.81 4.17
CA GLU A 237 10.25 -9.55 5.53
C GLU A 237 9.14 -9.80 6.55
N SER A 238 7.90 -9.34 6.29
CA SER A 238 6.80 -9.56 7.23
C SER A 238 5.39 -9.45 6.66
N ILE A 239 4.45 -10.08 7.38
CA ILE A 239 3.01 -9.88 7.23
C ILE A 239 2.43 -9.57 8.62
N THR A 240 1.71 -8.46 8.76
CA THR A 240 1.02 -8.08 9.98
C THR A 240 -0.49 -8.08 9.75
N VAL A 241 -1.22 -8.74 10.64
CA VAL A 241 -2.68 -8.87 10.61
C VAL A 241 -3.25 -8.22 11.86
N GLU A 242 -4.03 -7.15 11.68
CA GLU A 242 -4.76 -6.47 12.76
C GLU A 242 -6.13 -7.15 12.91
N LYS A 243 -6.21 -8.19 13.76
CA LYS A 243 -7.42 -9.01 13.88
C LYS A 243 -8.35 -8.53 15.00
N LYS A 244 -9.65 -8.54 14.70
CA LYS A 244 -10.76 -8.27 15.65
C LYS A 244 -11.54 -9.53 16.09
N GLY A 245 -10.98 -10.74 15.94
CA GLY A 245 -11.65 -12.02 16.23
C GLY A 245 -10.69 -13.16 16.64
N LEU A 246 -11.24 -14.33 16.99
CA LEU A 246 -10.51 -15.50 17.49
C LEU A 246 -9.70 -16.24 16.39
N ILE A 247 -8.49 -16.72 16.70
CA ILE A 247 -7.62 -17.50 15.80
C ILE A 247 -7.50 -18.92 16.34
N ASP A 248 -7.77 -19.93 15.52
CA ASP A 248 -7.51 -21.32 15.89
C ASP A 248 -6.08 -21.69 15.48
N LEU A 249 -5.19 -21.80 16.46
CA LEU A 249 -3.78 -22.12 16.22
C LEU A 249 -3.57 -23.55 15.72
N ARG A 250 -4.46 -24.50 16.05
CA ARG A 250 -4.37 -25.87 15.53
C ARG A 250 -4.60 -25.89 14.03
N VAL A 251 -5.57 -25.10 13.58
CA VAL A 251 -5.87 -24.91 12.15
C VAL A 251 -4.77 -24.11 11.47
N LEU A 252 -4.29 -23.02 12.08
CA LEU A 252 -3.24 -22.18 11.50
C LEU A 252 -1.93 -22.95 11.29
N LEU A 253 -1.55 -23.82 12.23
CA LEU A 253 -0.28 -24.53 12.21
C LEU A 253 -0.34 -25.90 11.52
N ILE A 254 -1.50 -26.29 10.97
CA ILE A 254 -1.66 -27.61 10.35
C ILE A 254 -0.70 -27.81 9.18
N GLY A 255 0.03 -28.93 9.17
CA GLY A 255 0.99 -29.26 8.11
C GLY A 255 2.28 -28.43 8.14
N LEU A 256 2.49 -27.57 9.13
CA LEU A 256 3.72 -26.81 9.33
C LEU A 256 4.64 -27.51 10.33
N GLU A 257 5.95 -27.40 10.11
CA GLU A 257 6.97 -27.83 11.06
C GLU A 257 7.27 -26.68 12.00
N VAL A 258 6.82 -26.80 13.25
CA VAL A 258 6.80 -25.67 14.18
C VAL A 258 7.56 -25.96 15.48
N GLU A 259 8.18 -24.93 16.03
CA GLU A 259 8.90 -24.96 17.30
C GLU A 259 8.48 -23.78 18.16
N LEU A 260 7.90 -24.06 19.34
CA LEU A 260 7.57 -23.02 20.31
C LEU A 260 8.84 -22.56 21.04
N ARG A 261 9.11 -21.26 21.02
CA ARG A 261 10.32 -20.68 21.59
C ARG A 261 10.10 -20.12 22.99
N ASP A 262 11.01 -20.45 23.90
CA ASP A 262 10.98 -19.94 25.28
C ASP A 262 11.30 -18.43 25.28
N PRO A 263 10.41 -17.58 25.80
CA PRO A 263 10.62 -16.13 25.86
C PRO A 263 11.80 -15.72 26.73
N ARG A 264 12.22 -16.55 27.69
CA ARG A 264 13.36 -16.27 28.60
C ARG A 264 14.71 -16.28 27.89
N ILE A 265 14.81 -16.99 26.76
CA ILE A 265 16.09 -17.17 26.03
C ILE A 265 16.01 -16.70 24.59
N THR A 266 14.81 -16.60 24.01
CA THR A 266 14.62 -16.20 22.61
C THR A 266 14.18 -14.75 22.56
N LYS A 267 15.07 -13.88 22.07
CA LYS A 267 14.81 -12.46 21.84
C LYS A 267 15.20 -12.09 20.41
N ARG A 268 14.34 -11.32 19.74
CA ARG A 268 14.59 -10.81 18.39
C ARG A 268 14.29 -9.32 18.33
N SER A 269 15.16 -8.57 17.65
CA SER A 269 14.95 -7.15 17.41
C SER A 269 14.10 -6.94 16.16
N TRP A 270 13.09 -6.10 16.26
CA TRP A 270 12.24 -5.69 15.15
C TRP A 270 12.17 -4.16 15.09
N PRO A 271 12.36 -3.53 13.92
CA PRO A 271 12.26 -2.08 13.82
C PRO A 271 10.82 -1.60 14.05
N LEU A 272 10.64 -0.70 15.01
CA LEU A 272 9.40 0.04 15.25
C LEU A 272 9.14 1.05 14.12
N PRO A 273 7.90 1.56 13.97
CA PRO A 273 7.55 2.53 12.91
C PRO A 273 8.39 3.82 12.91
N ASP A 274 8.97 4.20 14.05
CA ASP A 274 9.86 5.36 14.20
C ASP A 274 11.36 5.03 13.98
N GLY A 275 11.67 3.78 13.64
CA GLY A 275 13.02 3.28 13.40
C GLY A 275 13.77 2.84 14.67
N THR A 276 13.15 2.93 15.85
CA THR A 276 13.76 2.40 17.08
C THR A 276 13.66 0.88 17.15
N PRO A 277 14.61 0.18 17.79
CA PRO A 277 14.49 -1.26 17.97
C PRO A 277 13.39 -1.57 18.99
N GLY A 278 12.38 -2.31 18.57
CA GLY A 278 11.48 -3.05 19.46
C GLY A 278 12.02 -4.45 19.68
N TRP A 279 11.81 -5.01 20.86
CA TRP A 279 12.22 -6.37 21.20
C TRP A 279 11.01 -7.27 21.33
N LEU A 280 11.10 -8.47 20.74
CA LEU A 280 10.09 -9.50 20.76
C LEU A 280 10.68 -10.76 21.41
N TYR A 281 9.95 -11.36 22.35
CA TYR A 281 10.40 -12.51 23.13
C TYR A 281 9.56 -13.74 22.81
N GLY A 282 10.21 -14.88 22.60
CA GLY A 282 9.54 -16.16 22.32
C GLY A 282 9.07 -16.30 20.88
N GLY A 283 7.79 -16.69 20.71
CA GLY A 283 7.14 -16.89 19.40
C GLY A 283 7.08 -18.35 18.95
N ILE A 284 6.45 -18.58 17.80
CA ILE A 284 6.37 -19.89 17.15
C ILE A 284 7.18 -19.83 15.87
N ASP A 285 8.29 -20.57 15.84
CA ASP A 285 9.13 -20.68 14.66
C ASP A 285 8.52 -21.72 13.71
N VAL A 286 8.38 -21.36 12.43
CA VAL A 286 7.92 -22.21 11.33
C VAL A 286 9.09 -22.38 10.37
N LYS A 287 9.50 -23.64 10.14
CA LYS A 287 10.62 -23.94 9.24
C LYS A 287 10.21 -23.82 7.77
N GLY A 288 10.90 -22.93 7.06
CA GLY A 288 10.77 -22.71 5.63
C GLY A 288 11.78 -23.49 4.80
N VAL A 289 11.92 -23.11 3.53
CA VAL A 289 12.92 -23.65 2.60
C VAL A 289 14.22 -22.84 2.73
N ASN A 290 15.37 -23.49 2.51
CA ASN A 290 16.71 -22.88 2.59
C ASN A 290 17.06 -22.31 3.96
N GLU A 291 16.74 -23.03 5.04
CA GLU A 291 17.03 -22.63 6.44
C GLU A 291 16.32 -21.34 6.90
N LYS A 292 15.48 -20.75 6.05
CA LYS A 292 14.66 -19.60 6.41
C LYS A 292 13.62 -19.97 7.45
N THR A 293 13.38 -19.08 8.39
CA THR A 293 12.42 -19.29 9.49
C THR A 293 11.39 -18.17 9.49
N ALA A 294 10.11 -18.53 9.52
CA ALA A 294 9.06 -17.57 9.81
C ALA A 294 8.78 -17.62 11.31
N THR A 295 8.76 -16.48 12.00
CA THR A 295 8.33 -16.42 13.39
C THR A 295 6.93 -15.83 13.45
N ILE A 296 5.99 -16.57 14.02
CA ILE A 296 4.66 -16.08 14.34
C ILE A 296 4.72 -15.49 15.75
N TRP A 297 4.52 -14.18 15.82
CA TRP A 297 4.44 -13.43 17.06
C TRP A 297 2.97 -13.37 17.50
N LEU A 298 2.66 -14.14 18.54
CA LEU A 298 1.40 -14.12 19.26
C LEU A 298 1.72 -13.58 20.65
N TYR A 299 0.95 -12.61 21.14
CA TYR A 299 1.15 -12.02 22.48
C TYR A 299 2.54 -11.40 22.68
N SER A 300 3.11 -10.72 21.67
CA SER A 300 4.45 -10.14 21.85
C SER A 300 4.44 -9.06 22.92
N TYR A 301 5.08 -9.33 24.06
CA TYR A 301 5.60 -8.28 24.92
C TYR A 301 6.62 -7.50 24.11
N GLN A 302 6.20 -6.34 23.63
CA GLN A 302 7.04 -5.42 22.91
C GLN A 302 7.57 -4.39 23.89
N THR A 303 8.88 -4.27 23.96
CA THR A 303 9.56 -3.22 24.71
C THR A 303 10.57 -2.52 23.82
N ALA A 304 10.79 -1.24 24.10
CA ALA A 304 11.87 -0.47 23.50
C ALA A 304 13.26 -0.82 24.08
N ASN A 305 13.30 -1.52 25.22
CA ASN A 305 14.53 -1.88 25.93
C ASN A 305 14.70 -3.40 26.01
N GLU A 306 15.85 -3.90 25.55
CA GLU A 306 16.18 -5.34 25.54
C GLU A 306 16.21 -5.97 26.95
N ASP A 307 16.51 -5.17 27.96
CA ASP A 307 16.71 -5.61 29.34
C ASP A 307 15.45 -5.51 30.21
N ASP A 308 14.32 -5.09 29.65
CA ASP A 308 13.08 -5.01 30.41
C ASP A 308 12.65 -6.41 30.88
N PRO A 309 12.20 -6.55 32.13
CA PRO A 309 11.79 -7.84 32.65
C PRO A 309 10.60 -8.39 31.88
N ILE A 310 10.69 -9.65 31.46
CA ILE A 310 9.59 -10.35 30.80
C ILE A 310 8.45 -10.52 31.82
N PRO A 311 7.21 -10.12 31.48
CA PRO A 311 6.08 -10.32 32.37
C PRO A 311 5.87 -11.80 32.71
N GLU A 312 5.68 -12.12 34.00
CA GLU A 312 5.48 -13.48 34.48
C GLU A 312 4.30 -14.20 33.79
N GLY A 313 3.24 -13.45 33.42
CA GLY A 313 2.10 -14.00 32.67
C GLY A 313 2.50 -14.64 31.33
N MET A 314 3.43 -14.03 30.59
CA MET A 314 3.92 -14.54 29.31
C MET A 314 4.69 -15.85 29.48
N ILE A 315 5.46 -15.94 30.56
CA ILE A 315 6.21 -17.14 30.91
C ILE A 315 5.25 -18.29 31.24
N GLN A 316 4.21 -18.03 32.02
CA GLN A 316 3.21 -19.04 32.38
C GLN A 316 2.42 -19.52 31.16
N GLU A 317 2.10 -18.64 30.21
CA GLU A 317 1.42 -19.01 28.96
C GLU A 317 2.28 -19.94 28.09
N TYR A 318 3.59 -19.65 27.99
CA TYR A 318 4.55 -20.52 27.32
C TYR A 318 4.60 -21.92 27.98
N GLU A 319 4.71 -21.98 29.31
CA GLU A 319 4.80 -23.24 30.05
C GLU A 319 3.52 -24.08 29.95
N ARG A 320 2.33 -23.45 29.90
CA ARG A 320 1.07 -24.13 29.60
C ARG A 320 1.05 -24.69 28.18
N SER A 321 1.57 -23.94 27.21
CA SER A 321 1.54 -24.30 25.79
C SER A 321 2.55 -25.39 25.42
N GLN A 322 3.68 -25.48 26.13
CA GLN A 322 4.70 -26.53 25.98
C GLN A 322 4.11 -27.95 26.09
N GLY A 323 3.12 -28.15 26.97
CA GLY A 323 2.54 -29.46 27.24
C GLY A 323 1.63 -30.00 26.14
N ASN A 324 1.17 -29.15 25.20
CA ASN A 324 0.21 -29.56 24.17
C ASN A 324 0.16 -28.59 22.97
N LEU A 325 1.25 -28.50 22.18
CA LEU A 325 1.28 -27.67 20.95
C LEU A 325 0.15 -28.01 19.95
N ASN A 326 -0.29 -29.26 19.91
CA ASN A 326 -1.40 -29.72 19.06
C ASN A 326 -2.78 -29.35 19.63
N GLN A 327 -2.83 -28.83 20.87
CA GLN A 327 -4.04 -28.44 21.57
C GLN A 327 -4.02 -26.99 22.06
N ILE A 328 -3.32 -26.06 21.39
CA ILE A 328 -3.43 -24.63 21.70
C ILE A 328 -4.82 -24.15 21.25
N ALA A 329 -5.85 -24.48 22.04
CA ALA A 329 -7.16 -23.90 21.95
C ALA A 329 -7.06 -22.53 22.61
N TRP A 330 -7.58 -21.53 21.92
CA TRP A 330 -8.05 -20.35 22.61
C TRP A 330 -9.24 -20.83 23.44
N ASP A 331 -9.08 -20.90 24.77
CA ASP A 331 -10.25 -21.09 25.62
C ASP A 331 -11.15 -19.87 25.40
N ASP A 332 -12.42 -20.12 25.06
CA ASP A 332 -13.45 -19.09 24.80
C ASP A 332 -13.64 -18.10 25.97
N GLU A 333 -13.01 -18.37 27.12
CA GLU A 333 -13.14 -17.62 28.37
C GLU A 333 -12.10 -16.49 28.58
N ASP A 334 -11.10 -16.32 27.70
CA ASP A 334 -10.13 -15.21 27.82
C ASP A 334 -10.36 -14.11 26.75
N PRO A 335 -11.10 -13.02 27.08
CA PRO A 335 -11.42 -11.95 26.15
C PRO A 335 -10.27 -10.95 26.06
N MET A 336 -9.10 -11.36 25.57
CA MET A 336 -8.06 -10.43 25.13
C MET A 336 -8.36 -9.97 23.69
N ARG A 337 -8.85 -8.73 23.59
CA ARG A 337 -9.69 -8.23 22.48
C ARG A 337 -9.00 -7.74 21.21
N ASP A 338 -7.68 -7.76 21.09
CA ASP A 338 -7.00 -7.27 19.88
C ASP A 338 -5.78 -8.16 19.56
N ALA A 339 -5.97 -9.18 18.72
CA ALA A 339 -4.87 -10.06 18.30
C ALA A 339 -4.17 -9.44 17.08
N ILE A 340 -3.04 -8.79 17.31
CA ILE A 340 -2.09 -8.48 16.23
C ILE A 340 -1.25 -9.75 16.02
N ILE A 341 -1.35 -10.35 14.84
CA ILE A 341 -0.38 -11.38 14.42
C ILE A 341 0.66 -10.68 13.56
N THR A 342 1.92 -10.77 13.95
CA THR A 342 3.04 -10.43 13.06
C THR A 342 3.77 -11.71 12.71
N ILE A 343 4.00 -11.92 11.42
CA ILE A 343 4.83 -13.00 10.91
C ILE A 343 6.08 -12.34 10.33
N THR A 344 7.26 -12.68 10.85
CA THR A 344 8.55 -12.17 10.36
C THR A 344 9.32 -13.29 9.68
N PHE A 345 10.03 -12.99 8.60
CA PHE A 345 10.76 -13.97 7.81
C PHE A 345 12.25 -13.65 7.83
N GLU A 346 13.05 -14.57 8.39
CA GLU A 346 14.51 -14.50 8.48
C GLU A 346 15.18 -15.47 7.50
#